data_AF-A0A959IQM6-F1
#
_entry.id   AF-A0A959IQM6-F1
#
_cell.length_a   1.000
_cell.length_b   1.000
_cell.length_c   1.000
_cell.angle_alpha   90.00
_cell.angle_beta   90.00
_cell.angle_gamma   90.00
#
_symmetry.space_group_name_H-M   'P 1'
#
loop_
_entity.id
_entity.type
_entity.pdbx_description
1 polymer ?
#
loop_
_entity_poly.entity_id
_entity_poly.type
_entity_poly.pdbx_seq_one_letter_code
_entity_poly.pdbx_strand_id
1 'polypeptide(L)' 'MALTKHQQAFFRRALLDWYEPDRRPLPWKHINDPYLIWLSEIILQQTRVEQGWPYYDRFRARFPRV' A
#
# COMPACT_ATOMS: atom_id res chain seq x y z
N MET A 1 -3.10 15.02 25.31
CA MET A 1 -1.67 15.33 25.53
C MET A 1 -0.94 15.06 24.22
N ALA A 2 -0.26 16.04 23.63
CA ALA A 2 0.44 15.86 22.35
C ALA A 2 1.79 15.17 22.54
N LEU A 3 2.20 14.34 21.58
CA LEU A 3 3.51 13.68 21.59
C LEU A 3 4.64 14.72 21.43
N THR A 4 5.74 14.54 22.17
CA THR A 4 6.95 15.34 22.00
C THR A 4 7.67 14.94 20.70
N LYS A 5 8.54 15.82 20.16
CA LYS A 5 9.34 15.51 18.95
C LYS A 5 10.16 14.23 19.10
N HIS A 6 10.71 13.96 20.28
CA HIS A 6 11.47 12.75 20.56
C HIS A 6 10.59 11.49 20.51
N GLN A 7 9.38 11.56 21.05
CA GLN A 7 8.42 10.46 20.97
C GLN A 7 7.99 10.19 19.52
N GLN A 8 7.77 11.24 18.72
CA GLN A 8 7.46 11.11 17.29
C GLN A 8 8.61 10.46 16.51
N ALA A 9 9.85 10.89 16.74
CA ALA A 9 11.04 10.35 16.08
C ALA A 9 11.25 8.86 16.44
N PHE A 10 11.10 8.51 17.72
CA PHE A 10 11.17 7.13 18.18
C PHE A 10 10.10 6.25 17.51
N PHE A 11 8.84 6.69 17.51
CA PHE A 11 7.74 5.95 16.89
C PHE A 11 7.96 5.74 15.39
N ARG A 12 8.36 6.79 14.66
CA ARG A 12 8.64 6.69 13.22
C ARG A 12 9.74 5.67 12.94
N ARG A 13 10.83 5.71 13.70
CA ARG A 13 11.95 4.76 13.53
C ARG A 13 11.48 3.32 13.79
N ALA A 14 10.85 3.08 14.94
CA ALA A 14 10.37 1.75 15.30
C ALA A 14 9.36 1.18 14.29
N LEU A 15 8.46 2.02 13.75
CA LEU A 15 7.50 1.60 12.72
C LEU A 15 8.19 1.23 11.40
N LEU A 16 9.18 2.02 10.97
CA LEU A 16 9.94 1.74 9.75
C LEU A 16 10.78 0.46 9.90
N ASP A 17 11.47 0.27 11.02
CA ASP A 17 12.28 -0.92 11.28
C ASP A 17 11.41 -2.19 11.37
N TRP A 18 10.18 -2.07 11.87
CA TRP A 18 9.21 -3.17 11.85
C TRP A 18 8.67 -3.48 10.44
N TYR A 19 8.50 -2.45 9.60
CA TYR A 19 7.99 -2.56 8.23
C TYR A 19 9.04 -3.04 7.22
N GLU A 20 10.33 -2.79 7.48
CA GLU A 20 11.46 -3.10 6.59
C GLU A 20 11.51 -4.56 6.12
N PRO A 21 11.28 -5.58 6.96
CA PRO A 21 11.07 -6.92 6.45
C PRO A 21 9.75 -6.89 5.65
N ASP A 22 9.79 -7.06 4.32
CA ASP A 22 8.59 -7.07 3.47
C ASP A 22 7.77 -8.37 3.69
N ARG A 23 7.20 -8.49 4.89
CA ARG A 23 6.49 -9.69 5.38
C ARG A 23 5.22 -9.98 4.58
N ARG A 24 4.81 -9.07 3.70
CA ARG A 24 3.59 -9.18 2.91
C ARG A 24 3.85 -8.62 1.50
N PRO A 25 4.35 -9.42 0.56
CA PRO A 25 4.54 -8.97 -0.80
C PRO A 25 3.18 -8.60 -1.41
N LEU A 26 3.04 -7.35 -1.84
CA LEU A 26 1.86 -6.86 -2.56
C LEU A 26 2.33 -6.29 -3.90
N PRO A 27 1.68 -6.60 -5.02
CA PRO A 27 2.16 -6.21 -6.34
C PRO A 27 2.18 -4.69 -6.55
N TRP A 28 1.35 -3.94 -5.81
CA TRP A 28 1.30 -2.48 -5.85
C TRP A 28 2.22 -1.75 -4.85
N LYS A 29 2.99 -2.46 -4.01
CA LYS A 29 3.90 -1.81 -3.03
C LYS A 29 5.17 -1.21 -3.65
N HIS A 30 5.63 -1.77 -4.77
CA HIS A 30 6.94 -1.45 -5.36
C HIS A 30 6.81 -0.76 -6.72
N ILE A 31 5.64 -0.17 -7.00
CA ILE A 31 5.36 0.56 -8.23
C ILE A 31 5.23 2.05 -7.96
N ASN A 32 5.64 2.87 -8.93
CA ASN A 32 5.54 4.34 -8.88
C ASN A 32 4.51 4.90 -9.87
N ASP A 33 3.70 4.03 -10.49
CA ASP A 33 2.66 4.44 -11.45
C ASP A 33 1.42 4.96 -10.70
N PRO A 34 1.07 6.26 -10.82
CA PRO A 34 -0.06 6.84 -10.11
C PRO A 34 -1.40 6.18 -10.43
N TYR A 35 -1.59 5.72 -11.67
CA TYR A 35 -2.83 5.04 -12.08
C TYR A 35 -2.97 3.69 -11.37
N LEU A 36 -1.90 2.90 -11.35
CA LEU A 36 -1.91 1.59 -10.71
C LEU A 36 -1.98 1.68 -9.19
N ILE A 37 -1.37 2.69 -8.58
CA ILE A 37 -1.51 2.98 -7.16
C ILE A 37 -2.97 3.34 -6.86
N TRP A 38 -3.54 4.30 -7.58
CA TRP A 38 -4.93 4.72 -7.41
C TRP A 38 -5.92 3.55 -7.60
N LEU A 39 -5.71 2.72 -8.62
CA LEU A 39 -6.53 1.55 -8.88
C LEU A 39 -6.50 0.57 -7.70
N SER A 40 -5.33 0.34 -7.11
CA SER A 40 -5.19 -0.54 -5.94
C SER A 40 -5.96 0.00 -4.74
N GLU A 41 -5.92 1.30 -4.48
CA GLU A 41 -6.66 1.96 -3.40
C GLU A 41 -8.18 1.81 -3.58
N ILE A 42 -8.71 2.08 -4.78
CA ILE A 42 -10.15 1.97 -5.07
C ILE A 42 -10.64 0.54 -4.86
N ILE A 43 -9.89 -0.45 -5.33
CA ILE A 43 -10.26 -1.87 -5.17
C ILE A 43 -10.26 -2.27 -3.69
N LEU A 44 -9.32 -1.76 -2.89
CA LEU A 44 -9.13 -2.17 -1.51
C LEU A 44 -10.01 -1.44 -0.49
N GLN A 45 -10.68 -0.33 -0.84
CA GLN A 45 -11.53 0.43 0.08
C GLN A 45 -12.70 -0.38 0.68
N GLN A 46 -13.20 -1.41 -0.02
CA GLN A 46 -14.29 -2.28 0.46
C GLN A 46 -13.99 -3.77 0.32
N THR A 47 -12.76 -4.16 -0.03
CA THR A 47 -12.37 -5.56 -0.23
C THR A 47 -11.15 -5.95 0.59
N ARG A 48 -11.04 -7.23 0.94
CA ARG A 48 -9.78 -7.78 1.47
C ARG A 48 -8.79 -7.96 0.33
N VAL A 49 -7.49 -7.84 0.60
CA VAL A 49 -6.41 -8.04 -0.39
C VAL A 49 -6.57 -9.33 -1.19
N GLU A 50 -6.86 -10.46 -0.54
CA GLU A 50 -7.04 -11.76 -1.20
C GLU A 50 -8.19 -11.75 -2.22
N GLN A 51 -9.25 -11.00 -1.93
CA GLN A 51 -10.43 -10.87 -2.79
C GLN A 51 -10.22 -9.83 -3.88
N GLY A 52 -9.52 -8.73 -3.57
CA GLY A 52 -9.29 -7.61 -4.47
C GLY A 52 -8.21 -7.89 -5.52
N TRP A 53 -7.20 -8.69 -5.21
CA TRP A 53 -6.07 -8.96 -6.12
C TRP A 53 -6.53 -9.43 -7.50
N PRO A 54 -7.38 -10.47 -7.66
CA PRO A 54 -7.81 -10.91 -8.99
C PRO A 54 -8.51 -9.82 -9.81
N TYR A 55 -9.19 -8.87 -9.15
CA TYR A 55 -9.81 -7.74 -9.83
C TYR A 55 -8.75 -6.73 -10.26
N TYR A 56 -7.78 -6.41 -9.40
CA TYR A 56 -6.66 -5.54 -9.74
C TYR A 56 -5.93 -6.00 -11.01
N ASP A 57 -5.60 -7.29 -11.10
CA ASP A 57 -4.93 -7.84 -12.28
C ASP A 57 -5.79 -7.75 -13.55
N ARG A 58 -7.10 -8.05 -13.45
CA ARG A 58 -8.02 -7.92 -14.58
C ARG A 58 -8.17 -6.48 -15.06
N PHE A 59 -8.32 -5.52 -14.14
CA PHE A 59 -8.46 -4.11 -14.48
C PHE A 59 -7.18 -3.55 -15.11
N ARG A 60 -6.02 -3.83 -14.52
CA ARG A 60 -4.72 -3.42 -15.06
C ARG A 60 -4.47 -3.97 -16.47
N ALA A 61 -4.85 -5.23 -16.72
CA ALA A 61 -4.70 -5.84 -18.04
C ALA A 61 -5.68 -5.24 -19.07
N ARG A 62 -6.92 -4.96 -18.67
CA ARG A 62 -7.96 -4.45 -19.57
C ARG A 62 -7.81 -2.96 -19.87
N PHE A 63 -7.37 -2.18 -18.89
CA PHE A 63 -7.23 -0.73 -18.95
C PHE A 63 -5.82 -0.34 -18.50
N PRO A 64 -4.80 -0.47 -19.35
CA PRO A 64 -3.41 -0.31 -18.92
C PRO A 64 -2.97 1.14 -18.65
N ARG A 65 -3.74 2.14 -19.09
CA ARG A 65 -3.44 3.57 -18.95
C ARG A 65 -4.71 4.41 -19.04
N VAL A 66 -4.64 5.62 -18.47
CA VAL A 66 -5.66 6.69 -18.58
C VAL A 66 -5.31 7.62 -19.72
#